data_AF-A0A3R7JUT3-F1
#
_entry.id   AF-A0A3R7JUT3-F1
#
_cell.length_a   1.000
_cell.length_b   1.000
_cell.length_c   1.000
_cell.angle_alpha   90.00
_cell.angle_beta   90.00
_cell.angle_gamma   90.00
#
_symmetry.space_group_name_H-M   'P 1'
#
loop_
_entity.id
_entity.type
_entity.pdbx_description
1 polymer ?
#
loop_
_entity_poly.entity_id
_entity_poly.type
_entity_poly.pdbx_seq_one_letter_code
_entity_poly.pdbx_strand_id
1 'polypeptide(L)'
;MGLAIVTILQEKTRWVVSKLPFKKLRLKKRSRKAKEATELQPIALAGASKGFTGSSRQCNELKKHRLERQKDKLSKLSSMDTSELKEQLKNLEKQVISNPTDGPTRKRKQELEDTLRAVVKKQKEMAEEERKRQADAPPPPPMSMTELAEANKEKFQNPENSIYYHPTLNPFGAPPPGMPQRYHGMPPASAGPMGAPRVS
;
A
#
# COMPACT_ATOMS: atom_id res chain seq x y z
N MET A 1 -71.69 1.15 -42.02
CA MET A 1 -70.31 1.45 -42.46
C MET A 1 -69.99 2.88 -42.06
N GLY A 2 -69.10 3.09 -41.10
CA GLY A 2 -68.68 4.45 -40.74
C GLY A 2 -68.33 4.65 -39.26
N LEU A 3 -67.19 4.08 -38.84
CA LEU A 3 -66.19 4.76 -38.00
C LEU A 3 -66.75 5.42 -36.72
N ALA A 4 -66.88 4.76 -35.57
CA ALA A 4 -65.79 4.18 -34.77
C ALA A 4 -64.51 5.02 -34.67
N ILE A 5 -64.53 6.36 -34.83
CA ILE A 5 -63.45 7.23 -34.32
C ILE A 5 -64.04 8.61 -34.00
N VAL A 6 -64.85 8.74 -32.95
CA VAL A 6 -64.93 10.02 -32.20
C VAL A 6 -65.17 9.69 -30.74
N THR A 7 -64.14 9.94 -29.94
CA THR A 7 -64.19 10.17 -28.49
C THR A 7 -64.57 9.00 -27.58
N ILE A 8 -63.73 7.96 -27.61
CA ILE A 8 -63.25 7.29 -26.40
C ILE A 8 -62.45 8.34 -25.60
N LEU A 9 -63.15 9.33 -25.03
CA LEU A 9 -62.56 10.47 -24.32
C LEU A 9 -63.20 10.71 -22.95
N GLN A 10 -63.95 9.74 -22.43
CA GLN A 10 -64.24 9.65 -21.02
C GLN A 10 -64.10 8.19 -20.59
N GLU A 11 -63.49 7.98 -19.42
CA GLU A 11 -63.38 6.69 -18.71
C GLU A 11 -62.21 5.74 -19.00
N LYS A 12 -61.11 6.20 -19.64
CA LYS A 12 -59.84 5.42 -19.65
C LYS A 12 -58.59 6.20 -19.26
N THR A 13 -58.72 7.10 -18.30
CA THR A 13 -57.60 7.62 -17.49
C THR A 13 -57.89 7.52 -16.00
N ARG A 14 -58.59 6.46 -15.61
CA ARG A 14 -58.54 5.96 -14.23
C ARG A 14 -57.21 5.21 -14.10
N TRP A 15 -56.36 5.69 -13.19
CA TRP A 15 -55.07 5.14 -12.76
C TRP A 15 -53.81 5.49 -13.57
N VAL A 16 -53.47 6.78 -13.68
CA VAL A 16 -52.09 7.23 -13.35
C VAL A 16 -52.17 8.64 -12.73
N VAL A 17 -52.88 8.77 -11.60
CA VAL A 17 -52.49 9.81 -10.63
C VAL A 17 -51.36 9.19 -9.82
N SER A 18 -50.21 9.07 -10.48
CA SER A 18 -48.95 8.83 -9.80
C SER A 18 -48.78 10.01 -8.86
N LYS A 19 -49.01 9.75 -7.57
CA LYS A 19 -48.49 10.51 -6.44
C LYS A 19 -47.04 10.89 -6.78
N LEU A 20 -46.85 12.08 -7.34
CA LEU A 20 -45.56 12.73 -7.41
C LEU A 20 -45.31 13.21 -5.98
N PRO A 21 -44.44 12.53 -5.22
CA PRO A 21 -44.19 13.00 -3.88
C PRO A 21 -43.42 14.31 -4.01
N PHE A 22 -43.87 15.34 -3.29
CA PHE A 22 -43.12 16.53 -2.86
C PHE A 22 -41.84 16.16 -2.04
N LYS A 23 -41.16 15.07 -2.38
CA LYS A 23 -39.96 14.54 -1.74
C LYS A 23 -38.69 14.81 -2.54
N LYS A 24 -38.73 15.49 -3.69
CA LYS A 24 -37.51 15.79 -4.47
C LYS A 24 -36.85 17.15 -4.20
N LEU A 25 -37.41 17.99 -3.33
CA LEU A 25 -36.74 19.22 -2.88
C LEU A 25 -36.16 19.15 -1.45
N ARG A 26 -36.34 18.01 -0.75
CA ARG A 26 -35.76 17.79 0.59
C ARG A 26 -34.55 16.85 0.62
N LEU A 27 -34.29 16.10 -0.45
CA LEU A 27 -33.13 15.19 -0.51
C LEU A 27 -31.80 15.90 -0.86
N LYS A 28 -31.82 16.97 -1.65
CA LYS A 28 -30.56 17.64 -2.05
C LYS A 28 -29.98 18.54 -0.95
N LYS A 29 -30.84 19.10 -0.09
CA LYS A 29 -30.42 19.88 1.11
C LYS A 29 -29.96 18.99 2.27
N ARG A 30 -30.47 17.76 2.38
CA ARG A 30 -29.94 16.75 3.32
C ARG A 30 -28.57 16.21 2.88
N SER A 31 -28.27 16.16 1.59
CA SER A 31 -26.98 15.66 1.10
C SER A 31 -25.81 16.61 1.41
N ARG A 32 -26.00 17.94 1.27
CA ARG A 32 -24.96 18.91 1.69
C ARG A 32 -24.81 18.98 3.20
N LYS A 33 -25.92 19.01 3.95
CA LYS A 33 -25.89 18.99 5.41
C LYS A 33 -25.36 17.67 5.99
N ALA A 34 -25.52 16.54 5.29
CA ALA A 34 -24.92 15.27 5.67
C ALA A 34 -23.41 15.22 5.36
N LYS A 35 -22.95 15.85 4.28
CA LYS A 35 -21.52 15.98 3.96
C LYS A 35 -20.80 16.96 4.90
N GLU A 36 -21.41 18.10 5.20
CA GLU A 36 -20.92 19.06 6.21
C GLU A 36 -21.01 18.49 7.64
N ALA A 37 -22.02 17.66 7.92
CA ALA A 37 -22.06 16.92 9.18
C ALA A 37 -20.97 15.85 9.23
N THR A 38 -20.62 15.15 8.15
CA THR A 38 -19.45 14.25 8.18
C THR A 38 -18.12 15.00 8.30
N GLU A 39 -18.05 16.28 7.93
CA GLU A 39 -16.88 17.13 8.16
C GLU A 39 -16.77 17.65 9.61
N LEU A 40 -17.89 17.73 10.36
CA LEU A 40 -17.92 18.32 11.71
C LEU A 40 -18.60 17.49 12.80
N GLN A 41 -18.98 16.24 12.55
CA GLN A 41 -19.42 15.32 13.60
C GLN A 41 -18.20 14.61 14.19
N PRO A 42 -18.02 14.62 15.53
CA PRO A 42 -17.08 13.70 16.14
C PRO A 42 -17.55 12.30 15.76
N ILE A 43 -16.67 11.52 15.14
CA ILE A 43 -16.88 10.07 15.02
C ILE A 43 -17.15 9.58 16.44
N ALA A 44 -18.44 9.35 16.75
CA ALA A 44 -18.87 8.78 18.00
C ALA A 44 -18.16 7.44 18.08
N LEU A 45 -17.20 7.34 18.99
CA LEU A 45 -16.45 6.13 19.21
C LEU A 45 -17.47 5.07 19.64
N ALA A 46 -17.86 4.19 18.73
CA ALA A 46 -18.42 2.90 19.09
C ALA A 46 -17.34 2.21 19.95
N GLY A 47 -17.45 2.35 21.26
CA GLY A 47 -16.39 1.96 22.21
C GLY A 47 -16.02 3.02 23.26
N ALA A 48 -16.69 4.18 23.31
CA ALA A 48 -16.59 5.05 24.48
C ALA A 48 -17.10 4.27 25.71
N SER A 49 -16.18 4.01 26.65
CA SER A 49 -16.47 3.41 27.94
C SER A 49 -17.70 4.07 28.56
N LYS A 50 -18.62 3.26 29.09
CA LYS A 50 -19.77 3.71 29.91
C LYS A 50 -19.28 4.79 30.88
N GLY A 51 -19.57 6.06 30.63
CA GLY A 51 -19.21 7.18 31.50
C GLY A 51 -18.37 8.32 30.90
N PHE A 52 -17.93 8.29 29.64
CA PHE A 52 -17.26 9.47 29.06
C PHE A 52 -18.29 10.54 28.61
N THR A 53 -18.42 11.62 29.40
CA THR A 53 -19.35 12.75 29.15
C THR A 53 -18.64 13.98 28.56
N GLY A 54 -17.45 13.81 27.97
CA GLY A 54 -16.70 14.92 27.41
C GLY A 54 -17.32 15.47 26.11
N SER A 55 -17.12 16.76 25.86
CA SER A 55 -17.57 17.41 24.63
C SER A 55 -16.87 16.83 23.38
N SER A 56 -17.48 17.03 22.20
CA SER A 56 -16.89 16.67 20.90
C SER A 56 -15.42 17.10 20.75
N ARG A 57 -15.09 18.29 21.25
CA ARG A 57 -13.74 18.85 21.24
C ARG A 57 -12.77 18.04 22.11
N GLN A 58 -13.16 17.71 23.34
CA GLN A 58 -12.37 16.89 24.26
C GLN A 58 -12.15 15.48 23.72
N CYS A 59 -13.16 14.87 23.08
CA CYS A 59 -13.02 13.60 22.36
C CYS A 59 -11.93 13.67 21.28
N ASN A 60 -11.94 14.74 20.47
CA ASN A 60 -10.99 14.91 19.38
C ASN A 60 -9.57 15.19 19.90
N GLU A 61 -9.44 15.99 20.96
CA GLU A 61 -8.16 16.24 21.63
C GLU A 61 -7.60 14.94 22.25
N LEU A 62 -8.41 14.14 22.93
CA LEU A 62 -7.99 12.83 23.44
C LEU A 62 -7.57 11.86 22.35
N LYS A 63 -8.27 11.86 21.20
CA LYS A 63 -7.87 11.08 20.02
C LYS A 63 -6.51 11.53 19.50
N LYS A 64 -6.28 12.84 19.38
CA LYS A 64 -4.97 13.40 18.97
C LYS A 64 -3.86 12.91 19.90
N HIS A 65 -4.03 13.03 21.22
CA HIS A 65 -3.04 12.54 22.18
C HIS A 65 -2.85 11.02 22.17
N ARG A 66 -3.90 10.24 21.86
CA ARG A 66 -3.76 8.79 21.68
C ARG A 66 -2.91 8.47 20.45
N LEU A 67 -3.14 9.17 19.35
CA LEU A 67 -2.36 9.00 18.11
C LEU A 67 -0.92 9.49 18.28
N GLU A 68 -0.72 10.61 18.97
CA GLU A 68 0.60 11.15 19.31
C GLU A 68 1.40 10.15 20.15
N ARG A 69 0.83 9.61 21.23
CA ARG A 69 1.46 8.54 22.02
C ARG A 69 1.78 7.29 21.20
N GLN A 70 0.93 6.94 20.24
CA GLN A 70 1.21 5.81 19.33
C GLN A 70 2.37 6.12 18.39
N LYS A 71 2.43 7.34 17.82
CA LYS A 71 3.54 7.79 16.98
C LYS A 71 4.84 7.82 17.76
N ASP A 72 4.84 8.33 18.98
CA ASP A 72 6.03 8.36 19.84
C ASP A 72 6.53 6.94 20.14
N LYS A 73 5.60 6.02 20.44
CA LYS A 73 5.92 4.60 20.62
C LYS A 73 6.55 3.99 19.36
N LEU A 74 5.99 4.30 18.19
CA LEU A 74 6.51 3.79 16.91
C LEU A 74 7.88 4.41 16.56
N SER A 75 8.06 5.70 16.80
CA SER A 75 9.33 6.40 16.63
C SER A 75 10.42 5.77 17.51
N LYS A 76 10.10 5.55 18.79
CA LYS A 76 11.00 4.87 19.72
C LYS A 76 11.34 3.45 19.26
N LEU A 77 10.36 2.67 18.80
CA LEU A 77 10.63 1.32 18.27
C LEU A 77 11.48 1.36 16.99
N SER A 78 11.34 2.39 16.17
CA SER A 78 12.14 2.55 14.94
C SER A 78 13.59 2.91 15.22
N SER A 79 13.87 3.60 16.33
CA SER A 79 15.22 4.01 16.72
C SER A 79 15.96 2.97 17.55
N MET A 80 15.36 1.82 17.86
CA MET A 80 15.98 0.78 18.68
C MET A 80 16.72 -0.24 17.81
N ASP A 81 17.93 -0.59 18.23
CA ASP A 81 18.77 -1.54 17.51
C ASP A 81 18.47 -2.98 17.89
N THR A 82 18.17 -3.80 16.88
CA THR A 82 17.84 -5.22 17.10
C THR A 82 19.02 -6.05 17.57
N SER A 83 20.26 -5.64 17.26
CA SER A 83 21.50 -6.27 17.72
C SER A 83 21.66 -6.12 19.22
N GLU A 84 21.57 -4.90 19.73
CA GLU A 84 21.70 -4.60 21.16
C GLU A 84 20.65 -5.34 21.99
N LEU A 85 19.39 -5.34 21.54
CA LEU A 85 18.30 -6.07 22.19
C LEU A 85 18.58 -7.59 22.25
N LYS A 86 19.16 -8.18 21.20
CA LYS A 86 19.55 -9.59 21.19
C LYS A 86 20.70 -9.89 22.15
N GLU A 87 21.67 -8.99 22.28
CA GLU A 87 22.79 -9.15 23.22
C GLU A 87 22.32 -9.06 24.68
N GLN A 88 21.47 -8.08 25.00
CA GLN A 88 20.85 -7.98 26.31
C GLN A 88 20.04 -9.24 26.67
N LEU A 89 19.29 -9.77 25.70
CA LEU A 89 18.53 -11.01 25.85
C LEU A 89 19.46 -12.21 26.13
N LYS A 90 20.56 -12.36 25.39
CA LYS A 90 21.56 -13.40 25.65
C LYS A 90 22.16 -13.32 27.06
N ASN A 91 22.38 -12.11 27.57
CA ASN A 91 22.90 -11.91 28.92
C ASN A 91 21.87 -12.28 29.99
N LEU A 92 20.60 -11.89 29.81
CA LEU A 92 19.52 -12.29 30.70
C LEU A 92 19.23 -13.79 30.63
N GLU A 93 19.38 -14.42 29.46
CA GLU A 93 19.27 -15.87 29.31
C GLU A 93 20.28 -16.61 30.16
N LYS A 94 21.54 -16.18 30.13
CA LYS A 94 22.58 -16.76 30.99
C LYS A 94 22.22 -16.63 32.48
N GLN A 95 21.67 -15.48 32.89
CA GLN A 95 21.25 -15.25 34.28
C GLN A 95 20.04 -16.10 34.68
N VAL A 96 19.07 -16.29 33.78
CA VAL A 96 17.91 -17.17 34.02
C VAL A 96 18.35 -18.64 34.06
N ILE A 97 19.31 -19.04 33.21
CA ILE A 97 19.88 -20.39 33.23
C ILE A 97 20.62 -20.64 34.54
N SER A 98 21.40 -19.67 35.03
CA SER A 98 22.10 -19.81 36.31
C SER A 98 21.16 -19.73 37.51
N ASN A 99 20.09 -18.93 37.43
CA ASN A 99 19.14 -18.68 38.52
C ASN A 99 17.68 -18.77 38.03
N PRO A 100 17.13 -19.98 37.81
CA PRO A 100 15.81 -20.16 37.19
C PRO A 100 14.63 -19.70 38.06
N THR A 101 14.83 -19.62 39.37
CA THR A 101 13.80 -19.19 40.34
C THR A 101 13.63 -17.68 40.38
N ASP A 102 14.54 -16.91 39.78
CA ASP A 102 14.50 -15.45 39.81
C ASP A 102 13.42 -14.89 38.86
N GLY A 103 12.23 -14.67 39.42
CA GLY A 103 11.07 -14.13 38.71
C GLY A 103 11.29 -12.76 38.05
N PRO A 104 11.93 -11.78 38.72
CA PRO A 104 12.30 -10.49 38.14
C PRO A 104 13.09 -10.61 36.82
N THR A 105 14.16 -11.42 36.80
CA THR A 105 15.00 -11.58 35.59
C THR A 105 14.24 -12.23 34.45
N ARG A 106 13.36 -13.20 34.75
CA ARG A 106 12.47 -13.82 33.75
C ARG A 106 11.48 -12.81 33.15
N LYS A 107 10.89 -11.94 33.97
CA LYS A 107 10.00 -10.87 33.49
C LYS A 107 10.74 -9.89 32.59
N ARG A 108 11.95 -9.47 32.99
CA ARG A 108 12.78 -8.57 32.18
C ARG A 108 13.19 -9.20 30.86
N LYS A 109 13.51 -10.50 30.84
CA LYS A 109 13.76 -11.26 29.60
C LYS A 109 12.54 -11.21 28.68
N GLN A 110 11.36 -11.51 29.23
CA GLN A 110 10.10 -11.51 28.48
C GLN A 110 9.78 -10.12 27.88
N GLU A 111 9.97 -9.04 28.64
CA GLU A 111 9.75 -7.66 28.18
C GLU A 111 10.69 -7.28 27.01
N LEU A 112 11.97 -7.67 27.08
CA LEU A 112 12.93 -7.44 25.99
C LEU A 112 12.59 -8.27 24.75
N GLU A 113 12.16 -9.51 24.93
CA GLU A 113 11.66 -10.34 23.83
C GLU A 113 10.45 -9.72 23.13
N ASP A 114 9.47 -9.23 23.89
CA ASP A 114 8.28 -8.55 23.36
C ASP A 114 8.65 -7.27 22.61
N THR A 115 9.63 -6.53 23.14
CA THR A 115 10.18 -5.35 22.48
C THR A 115 10.88 -5.73 21.16
N LEU A 116 11.71 -6.77 21.14
CA LEU A 116 12.39 -7.25 19.94
C LEU A 116 11.37 -7.71 18.88
N ARG A 117 10.32 -8.43 19.28
CA ARG A 117 9.22 -8.83 18.39
C ARG A 117 8.54 -7.61 17.77
N ALA A 118 8.30 -6.55 18.55
CA ALA A 118 7.70 -5.31 18.06
C ALA A 118 8.61 -4.57 17.07
N VAL A 119 9.91 -4.47 17.34
CA VAL A 119 10.89 -3.82 16.43
C VAL A 119 10.98 -4.59 15.12
N VAL A 120 11.15 -5.91 15.16
CA VAL A 120 11.23 -6.76 13.96
C VAL A 120 9.95 -6.66 13.14
N LYS A 121 8.78 -6.67 13.80
CA LYS A 121 7.50 -6.46 13.11
C LYS A 121 7.47 -5.10 12.42
N LYS A 122 7.93 -4.03 13.08
CA LYS A 122 7.94 -2.69 12.48
C LYS A 122 8.91 -2.59 11.29
N GLN A 123 10.08 -3.21 11.38
CA GLN A 123 11.03 -3.27 10.25
C GLN A 123 10.43 -4.01 9.04
N LYS A 124 9.72 -5.12 9.28
CA LYS A 124 9.01 -5.84 8.21
C LYS A 124 7.89 -5.00 7.58
N GLU A 125 7.09 -4.33 8.40
CA GLU A 125 6.05 -3.42 7.90
C GLU A 125 6.63 -2.27 7.07
N MET A 126 7.75 -1.68 7.52
CA MET A 126 8.45 -0.64 6.75
C MET A 126 8.98 -1.18 5.41
N ALA A 127 9.59 -2.37 5.40
CA ALA A 127 10.08 -2.99 4.17
C ALA A 127 8.93 -3.40 3.22
N GLU A 128 7.80 -3.86 3.76
CA GLU A 128 6.60 -4.17 2.97
C GLU A 128 5.94 -2.91 2.43
N GLU A 129 5.86 -1.83 3.24
CA GLU A 129 5.36 -0.54 2.80
C GLU A 129 6.27 0.07 1.73
N GLU A 130 7.58 -0.09 1.84
CA GLU A 130 8.53 0.34 0.81
C GLU A 130 8.40 -0.49 -0.47
N ARG A 131 8.21 -1.82 -0.36
CA ARG A 131 7.90 -2.67 -1.53
C ARG A 131 6.57 -2.31 -2.17
N LYS A 132 5.54 -2.00 -1.40
CA LYS A 132 4.25 -1.52 -1.92
C LYS A 132 4.38 -0.16 -2.56
N ARG A 133 5.13 0.78 -1.96
CA ARG A 133 5.45 2.07 -2.56
C ARG A 133 6.26 1.94 -3.84
N GLN A 134 7.15 0.95 -3.94
CA GLN A 134 7.89 0.63 -5.17
C GLN A 134 6.99 -0.01 -6.22
N ALA A 135 6.03 -0.85 -5.82
CA ALA A 135 5.07 -1.48 -6.73
C ALA A 135 3.98 -0.51 -7.22
N ASP A 136 3.53 0.40 -6.36
CA ASP A 136 2.56 1.46 -6.64
C ASP A 136 3.25 2.76 -7.09
N ALA A 137 4.57 2.77 -7.23
CA ALA A 137 5.29 3.92 -7.76
C ALA A 137 4.80 4.16 -9.19
N PRO A 138 4.38 5.38 -9.54
CA PRO A 138 4.12 5.72 -10.93
C PRO A 138 5.38 5.37 -11.75
N PRO A 139 5.23 4.91 -13.01
CA PRO A 139 6.37 4.57 -13.85
C PRO A 139 7.37 5.73 -13.81
N PRO A 140 8.68 5.43 -13.69
CA PRO A 140 9.70 6.47 -13.56
C PRO A 140 9.48 7.52 -14.66
N PRO A 141 9.66 8.82 -14.35
CA PRO A 141 9.55 9.86 -15.36
C PRO A 141 10.41 9.47 -16.56
N PRO A 142 9.95 9.72 -17.81
CA PRO A 142 10.72 9.38 -18.98
C PRO A 142 12.11 10.00 -18.83
N MET A 143 13.13 9.13 -18.78
CA MET A 143 14.52 9.53 -18.58
C MET A 143 14.89 10.63 -19.58
N SER A 144 15.63 11.63 -19.12
CA SER A 144 16.17 12.65 -20.01
C SER A 144 17.07 11.98 -21.08
N MET A 145 17.19 12.58 -22.27
CA MET A 145 18.01 12.01 -23.37
C MET A 145 19.45 11.69 -22.94
N THR A 146 19.97 12.44 -21.96
CA THR A 146 21.28 12.24 -21.34
C THR A 146 21.31 11.02 -20.42
N GLU A 147 20.32 10.84 -19.55
CA GLU A 147 20.20 9.67 -18.66
C GLU A 147 20.03 8.37 -19.45
N LEU A 148 19.29 8.40 -20.56
CA LEU A 148 19.15 7.25 -21.46
C LEU A 148 20.49 6.85 -22.09
N ALA A 149 21.30 7.83 -22.50
CA ALA A 149 22.61 7.57 -23.07
C ALA A 149 23.57 7.01 -22.02
N GLU A 150 23.53 7.50 -20.78
CA GLU A 150 24.34 6.97 -19.66
C GLU A 150 23.92 5.55 -19.28
N ALA A 151 22.62 5.30 -19.10
CA ALA A 151 22.11 3.96 -18.82
C ALA A 151 22.44 2.95 -19.94
N ASN A 152 22.43 3.39 -21.21
CA ASN A 152 22.82 2.55 -22.34
C ASN A 152 24.33 2.30 -22.39
N LYS A 153 25.18 3.28 -22.02
CA LYS A 153 26.63 3.08 -21.90
C LYS A 153 26.98 2.07 -20.81
N GLU A 154 26.29 2.13 -19.66
CA GLU A 154 26.50 1.19 -18.56
C GLU A 154 26.06 -0.23 -18.92
N LYS A 155 24.92 -0.36 -19.62
CA LYS A 155 24.36 -1.66 -20.03
C LYS A 155 25.10 -2.32 -21.18
N PHE A 156 25.57 -1.54 -22.14
CA PHE A 156 26.22 -2.04 -23.35
C PHE A 156 27.70 -1.64 -23.37
N GLN A 157 28.48 -2.34 -22.55
CA GLN A 157 29.93 -2.21 -22.53
C GLN A 157 30.49 -2.76 -23.87
N ASN A 158 31.25 -1.93 -24.58
CA ASN A 158 31.81 -2.22 -25.91
C ASN A 158 30.76 -2.39 -27.01
N PRO A 159 30.12 -1.29 -27.46
CA PRO A 159 29.06 -1.34 -28.45
C PRO A 159 29.54 -1.92 -29.78
N GLU A 160 30.79 -1.66 -30.20
CA GLU A 160 31.39 -2.15 -31.45
C GLU A 160 31.44 -3.68 -31.54
N ASN A 161 31.52 -4.37 -30.40
CA ASN A 161 31.53 -5.83 -30.38
C ASN A 161 30.12 -6.41 -30.52
N SER A 162 29.05 -5.63 -30.36
CA SER A 162 27.68 -6.12 -30.51
C SER A 162 27.35 -6.42 -31.96
N ILE A 163 26.63 -7.54 -32.21
CA ILE A 163 26.10 -7.88 -33.54
C ILE A 163 25.13 -6.81 -34.04
N TYR A 164 24.47 -6.09 -33.13
CA TYR A 164 23.48 -5.09 -33.46
C TYR A 164 24.08 -3.67 -33.59
N TYR A 165 25.39 -3.53 -33.49
CA TYR A 165 26.07 -2.24 -33.59
C TYR A 165 25.90 -1.59 -34.96
N HIS A 166 25.54 -0.31 -34.95
CA HIS A 166 25.58 0.53 -36.15
C HIS A 166 26.00 1.94 -35.75
N PRO A 167 27.05 2.52 -36.36
CA PRO A 167 27.65 3.77 -35.88
C PRO A 167 26.67 4.95 -35.83
N THR A 168 25.74 5.04 -36.79
CA THR A 168 24.72 6.10 -36.85
C THR A 168 23.35 5.73 -36.29
N LEU A 169 22.85 4.50 -36.52
CA LEU A 169 21.48 4.10 -36.16
C LEU A 169 21.39 3.44 -34.78
N ASN A 170 22.47 2.82 -34.29
CA ASN A 170 22.50 2.11 -33.01
C ASN A 170 23.91 2.17 -32.39
N PRO A 171 24.35 3.35 -31.92
CA PRO A 171 25.72 3.55 -31.44
C PRO A 171 26.01 2.79 -30.13
N PHE A 172 24.97 2.29 -29.45
CA PHE A 172 25.11 1.50 -28.23
C PHE A 172 25.06 -0.01 -28.49
N GLY A 173 24.81 -0.45 -29.74
CA GLY A 173 24.69 -1.86 -30.07
C GLY A 173 23.58 -2.58 -29.30
N ALA A 174 22.52 -1.85 -28.94
CA ALA A 174 21.37 -2.38 -28.21
C ALA A 174 20.62 -3.40 -29.07
N PRO A 175 20.13 -4.52 -28.50
CA PRO A 175 19.44 -5.52 -29.28
C PRO A 175 18.02 -5.02 -29.60
N PRO A 176 17.47 -5.36 -30.77
CA PRO A 176 16.07 -5.07 -31.07
C PRO A 176 15.14 -5.74 -30.04
N PRO A 177 13.95 -5.19 -29.80
CA PRO A 177 13.03 -5.70 -28.79
C PRO A 177 12.69 -7.17 -29.06
N GLY A 178 12.84 -8.01 -28.03
CA GLY A 178 12.59 -9.46 -28.13
C GLY A 178 13.81 -10.30 -28.56
N MET A 179 14.92 -9.68 -28.94
CA MET A 179 16.17 -10.39 -29.25
C MET A 179 17.17 -10.31 -28.08
N PRO A 180 17.92 -11.39 -27.79
CA PRO A 180 18.97 -11.34 -26.79
C PRO A 180 20.18 -10.55 -27.29
N GLN A 181 20.94 -9.95 -26.36
CA GLN A 181 22.23 -9.30 -26.64
C GLN A 181 23.24 -10.34 -27.16
N ARG A 182 23.95 -10.02 -28.25
CA ARG A 182 24.94 -10.92 -28.87
C ARG A 182 26.19 -10.14 -29.26
N TYR A 183 27.35 -10.76 -29.09
CA TYR A 183 28.65 -10.17 -29.44
C TYR A 183 29.37 -11.00 -30.50
N HIS A 184 30.17 -10.34 -31.33
CA HIS A 184 31.07 -10.98 -32.27
C HIS A 184 32.08 -11.84 -31.50
N GLY A 185 32.25 -13.10 -31.90
CA GLY A 185 33.21 -14.03 -31.28
C GLY A 185 32.72 -14.78 -30.04
N MET A 186 31.50 -14.54 -29.55
CA MET A 186 30.90 -15.35 -28.48
C MET A 186 30.15 -16.54 -29.08
N PRO A 187 30.48 -17.80 -28.73
CA PRO A 187 29.63 -18.94 -29.10
C PRO A 187 28.23 -18.72 -28.52
N PRO A 188 27.16 -19.21 -29.17
CA PRO A 188 25.80 -19.01 -28.67
C PRO A 188 25.73 -19.50 -27.23
N ALA A 189 25.54 -18.56 -26.29
CA ALA A 189 25.29 -18.87 -24.91
C ALA A 189 24.06 -19.78 -24.89
N SER A 190 24.29 -21.03 -24.53
CA SER A 190 23.33 -22.11 -24.39
C SER A 190 21.97 -21.56 -23.94
N ALA A 191 20.95 -21.80 -24.76
CA ALA A 191 19.57 -21.78 -24.31
C ALA A 191 19.51 -22.53 -22.97
N GLY A 192 19.09 -21.83 -21.90
CA GLY A 192 18.81 -22.47 -20.62
C GLY A 192 17.82 -23.63 -20.83
N PRO A 193 17.87 -24.67 -19.99
CA PRO A 193 17.10 -25.89 -20.23
C PRO A 193 15.61 -25.53 -20.26
N MET A 194 15.02 -25.65 -21.45
CA MET A 194 13.58 -25.61 -21.67
C MET A 194 12.96 -26.67 -20.75
N GLY A 195 12.06 -26.22 -19.87
CA GLY A 195 11.31 -27.09 -18.97
C GLY A 195 10.68 -28.24 -19.75
N ALA A 196 11.02 -29.46 -19.35
CA ALA A 196 10.39 -30.65 -19.87
C ALA A 196 8.88 -30.63 -19.56
N PRO A 197 8.01 -31.02 -20.50
CA PRO A 197 6.60 -31.20 -20.21
C PRO A 197 6.42 -32.38 -19.26
N ARG A 198 5.84 -32.12 -18.10
CA ARG A 198 5.40 -33.14 -17.15
C ARG A 198 4.21 -33.87 -17.77
N VAL A 199 4.47 -35.02 -18.38
CA VAL A 199 3.44 -35.96 -18.82
C VAL A 199 3.07 -36.85 -17.63
N SER A 200 1.77 -37.07 -17.52
CA SER A 200 0.95 -37.79 -16.55
C SER A 200 1.60 -38.91 -15.76
#